data_AF-A0A961YLN9-F1
#
_entry.id   AF-A0A961YLN9-F1
#
_cell.length_a   1.000
_cell.length_b   1.000
_cell.length_c   1.000
_cell.angle_alpha   90.00
_cell.angle_beta   90.00
_cell.angle_gamma   90.00
#
_symmetry.space_group_name_H-M   'P 1'
#
loop_
_entity.id
_entity.type
_entity.pdbx_description
1 polymer ?
#
loop_
_entity_poly.entity_id
_entity_poly.type
_entity_poly.pdbx_seq_one_letter_code
_entity_poly.pdbx_strand_id
1 'polypeptide(L)'
;MVAAGRRIALAACAAFAVLGPGAAGAQPPVTALDEIFSPDKGGVPYPFEALVKALEDRIAPARLRTALVPIGRSLQRFGADPDYFGSPRIVIAVDSDPADGPALKDRLFVGYQPAAGIVEAISYSAASGRFEFRTVEDYGSGKPDLFTPAERDICMRCHQGGAPIFSTPLWGETNGNAAIAARLKPLGTTFHGVPVVQGIDGPDAFDQAVERANGLMAASWLWQAACPDGDAGGACRADLLGAVLRFRLGGDRATSTDAALAASLSAALGSAEPEGFALADFRIPSRDPSLQLDAGAAPGDIVQAEGVFDPETPRARRVLFETAGDAAAIADAAIRTLAPLTTDADIALLDRHLSAASGETRRFESACLSKTVARGGDRSEIRFTCATNPAFSISGFVVTAGGAVSEGRIDTLAVAGETPLNRLKIDPDRSAIDGRTLTLALVQANGLGARLSSGDRLSPLELALDEPWDATMARIAIHDDGARLSAALAGLAERPDSVLAHGPFRRRAIMSAIIAALAGGT
;
A
#
# COMPACT_ATOMS: atom_id res chain seq x y z
N MET A 1 -20.55 55.60 -24.26
CA MET A 1 -20.79 54.65 -23.16
C MET A 1 -21.39 53.36 -23.74
N VAL A 2 -20.56 52.37 -24.06
CA VAL A 2 -20.92 50.93 -24.05
C VAL A 2 -19.62 50.18 -23.78
N ALA A 3 -19.62 49.35 -22.76
CA ALA A 3 -18.46 48.74 -22.13
C ALA A 3 -17.95 47.48 -22.84
N ALA A 4 -16.65 47.25 -22.71
CA ALA A 4 -15.90 46.11 -23.21
C ALA A 4 -16.24 44.81 -22.46
N GLY A 5 -16.56 43.74 -23.20
CA GLY A 5 -16.70 42.39 -22.69
C GLY A 5 -15.35 41.64 -22.69
N ARG A 6 -14.86 41.30 -21.50
CA ARG A 6 -13.71 40.39 -21.30
C ARG A 6 -14.13 38.95 -21.64
N ARG A 7 -13.40 38.33 -22.57
CA ARG A 7 -13.41 36.87 -22.78
C ARG A 7 -12.61 36.22 -21.66
N ILE A 8 -13.26 35.45 -20.81
CA ILE A 8 -12.60 34.51 -19.90
C ILE A 8 -12.30 33.26 -20.72
N ALA A 9 -11.02 33.00 -20.96
CA ALA A 9 -10.55 31.83 -21.68
C ALA A 9 -10.72 30.58 -20.81
N LEU A 10 -11.27 29.52 -21.40
CA LEU A 10 -11.26 28.17 -20.84
C LEU A 10 -9.82 27.71 -20.64
N ALA A 11 -9.40 27.56 -19.40
CA ALA A 11 -8.20 26.85 -18.99
C ALA A 11 -8.59 25.87 -17.87
N ALA A 12 -9.21 24.74 -18.24
CA ALA A 12 -9.60 23.69 -17.30
C ALA A 12 -9.70 22.29 -17.96
N CYS A 13 -8.92 22.03 -19.02
CA CYS A 13 -9.00 20.78 -19.78
C CYS A 13 -7.68 19.98 -19.89
N ALA A 14 -6.68 20.24 -19.03
CA ALA A 14 -5.40 19.54 -19.08
C ALA A 14 -5.33 18.28 -18.19
N ALA A 15 -5.98 18.29 -17.01
CA ALA A 15 -5.86 17.19 -16.04
C ALA A 15 -6.51 15.85 -16.46
N PHE A 16 -7.36 15.84 -17.49
CA PHE A 16 -7.97 14.61 -18.02
C PHE A 16 -7.21 14.00 -19.21
N ALA A 17 -6.24 14.72 -19.80
CA ALA A 17 -5.60 14.28 -21.04
C ALA A 17 -4.54 13.18 -20.85
N VAL A 18 -4.06 12.96 -19.61
CA VAL A 18 -3.05 11.91 -19.30
C VAL A 18 -3.70 10.52 -19.11
N LEU A 19 -5.03 10.45 -18.96
CA LEU A 19 -5.80 9.20 -18.88
C LEU A 19 -6.76 9.11 -20.07
N GLY A 20 -6.22 9.15 -21.29
CA GLY A 20 -7.02 9.14 -22.51
C GLY A 20 -7.96 7.93 -22.61
N PRO A 21 -9.13 8.09 -23.27
CA PRO A 21 -9.95 6.95 -23.67
C PRO A 21 -9.10 6.05 -24.59
N GLY A 22 -9.12 4.75 -24.34
CA GLY A 22 -8.42 3.78 -25.19
C GLY A 22 -8.87 3.93 -26.64
N ALA A 23 -7.94 3.83 -27.59
CA ALA A 23 -8.25 3.86 -29.02
C ALA A 23 -9.32 2.81 -29.35
N ALA A 24 -10.31 3.18 -30.18
CA ALA A 24 -11.33 2.23 -30.64
C ALA A 24 -10.66 1.03 -31.33
N GLY A 25 -10.91 -0.18 -30.81
CA GLY A 25 -10.28 -1.42 -31.26
C GLY A 25 -9.08 -1.90 -30.42
N ALA A 26 -8.66 -1.14 -29.40
CA ALA A 26 -7.68 -1.61 -28.43
C ALA A 26 -8.30 -2.68 -27.51
N GLN A 27 -7.55 -3.76 -27.25
CA GLN A 27 -7.93 -4.77 -26.27
C GLN A 27 -8.11 -4.08 -24.89
N PRO A 28 -9.15 -4.44 -24.11
CA PRO A 28 -9.36 -3.84 -22.80
C PRO A 28 -8.11 -4.01 -21.92
N PRO A 29 -7.75 -3.00 -21.11
CA PRO A 29 -6.55 -3.06 -20.28
C PRO A 29 -6.58 -4.26 -19.33
N VAL A 30 -5.44 -4.94 -19.15
CA VAL A 30 -5.28 -6.03 -18.18
C VAL A 30 -5.21 -5.45 -16.77
N THR A 31 -5.99 -6.02 -15.86
CA THR A 31 -6.12 -5.58 -14.46
C THR A 31 -5.62 -6.63 -13.49
N ALA A 32 -5.45 -6.25 -12.21
CA ALA A 32 -5.09 -7.18 -11.13
C ALA A 32 -6.02 -8.41 -11.03
N LEU A 33 -7.30 -8.24 -11.36
CA LEU A 33 -8.29 -9.32 -11.45
C LEU A 33 -7.97 -10.31 -12.57
N ASP A 34 -7.63 -9.81 -13.75
CA ASP A 34 -7.30 -10.64 -14.92
C ASP A 34 -6.01 -11.45 -14.67
N GLU A 35 -5.14 -10.95 -13.79
CA GLU A 35 -3.93 -11.69 -13.37
C GLU A 35 -4.24 -12.89 -12.46
N ILE A 36 -5.43 -12.99 -11.87
CA ILE A 36 -5.81 -14.11 -11.01
C ILE A 36 -6.94 -14.97 -11.59
N PHE A 37 -7.82 -14.37 -12.40
CA PHE A 37 -8.93 -15.04 -13.08
C PHE A 37 -8.86 -14.71 -14.57
N SER A 38 -8.42 -15.70 -15.36
CA SER A 38 -8.33 -15.63 -16.80
C SER A 38 -8.71 -17.00 -17.39
N PRO A 39 -8.93 -17.12 -18.71
CA PRO A 39 -9.24 -18.42 -19.33
C PRO A 39 -8.20 -19.50 -18.96
N ASP A 40 -6.92 -19.14 -18.99
CA ASP A 40 -5.82 -20.06 -18.67
C ASP A 40 -5.69 -20.39 -17.17
N LYS A 41 -6.45 -19.69 -16.31
CA LYS A 41 -6.42 -19.81 -14.85
C LYS A 41 -7.73 -20.35 -14.26
N GLY A 42 -8.64 -20.86 -15.11
CA GLY A 42 -9.87 -21.53 -14.69
C GLY A 42 -11.04 -20.60 -14.40
N GLY A 43 -11.01 -19.36 -14.91
CA GLY A 43 -12.14 -18.43 -14.83
C GLY A 43 -12.47 -17.98 -13.40
N VAL A 44 -13.70 -17.49 -13.22
CA VAL A 44 -14.30 -16.98 -12.00
C VAL A 44 -14.95 -18.17 -11.29
N PRO A 45 -14.47 -18.56 -10.10
CA PRO A 45 -15.00 -19.72 -9.39
C PRO A 45 -16.49 -19.57 -9.09
N TYR A 46 -17.25 -20.66 -9.19
CA TYR A 46 -18.64 -20.76 -8.78
C TYR A 46 -18.81 -21.95 -7.81
N PRO A 47 -19.66 -21.85 -6.78
CA PRO A 47 -20.47 -20.69 -6.35
C PRO A 47 -19.64 -19.54 -5.74
N PHE A 48 -20.26 -18.41 -5.39
CA PHE A 48 -19.54 -17.21 -4.90
C PHE A 48 -18.63 -17.49 -3.70
N GLU A 49 -19.01 -18.42 -2.83
CA GLU A 49 -18.16 -18.87 -1.71
C GLU A 49 -16.83 -19.50 -2.15
N ALA A 50 -16.78 -20.14 -3.33
CA ALA A 50 -15.52 -20.59 -3.93
C ALA A 50 -14.65 -19.42 -4.43
N LEU A 51 -15.26 -18.33 -4.91
CA LEU A 51 -14.52 -17.11 -5.29
C LEU A 51 -13.94 -16.43 -4.05
N VAL A 52 -14.72 -16.31 -2.96
CA VAL A 52 -14.24 -15.79 -1.67
C VAL A 52 -13.05 -16.62 -1.19
N LYS A 53 -13.19 -17.95 -1.14
CA LYS A 53 -12.11 -18.85 -0.74
C LYS A 53 -10.88 -18.71 -1.62
N ALA A 54 -11.04 -18.62 -2.95
CA ALA A 54 -9.92 -18.46 -3.87
C ALA A 54 -9.15 -17.15 -3.63
N LEU A 55 -9.83 -16.07 -3.23
CA LEU A 55 -9.21 -14.81 -2.87
C LEU A 55 -8.53 -14.89 -1.49
N GLU A 56 -9.17 -15.50 -0.49
CA GLU A 56 -8.60 -15.70 0.85
C GLU A 56 -7.34 -16.55 0.82
N ASP A 57 -7.35 -17.67 0.09
CA ASP A 57 -6.21 -18.58 -0.03
C ASP A 57 -4.97 -17.87 -0.62
N ARG A 58 -5.17 -16.84 -1.45
CA ARG A 58 -4.06 -16.05 -2.04
C ARG A 58 -3.41 -15.11 -1.04
N ILE A 59 -4.20 -14.50 -0.14
CA ILE A 59 -3.72 -13.47 0.79
C ILE A 59 -3.43 -14.02 2.19
N ALA A 60 -3.62 -15.32 2.41
CA ALA A 60 -3.36 -15.96 3.69
C ALA A 60 -1.93 -15.66 4.20
N PRO A 61 -1.75 -15.44 5.52
CA PRO A 61 -2.73 -15.59 6.60
C PRO A 61 -3.63 -14.37 6.83
N ALA A 62 -3.53 -13.32 6.00
CA ALA A 62 -4.47 -12.20 6.06
C ALA A 62 -5.88 -12.64 5.64
N ARG A 63 -6.89 -11.80 5.95
CA ARG A 63 -8.29 -12.07 5.64
C ARG A 63 -8.88 -10.95 4.81
N LEU A 64 -9.84 -11.29 3.96
CA LEU A 64 -10.57 -10.30 3.17
C LEU A 64 -11.36 -9.36 4.08
N ARG A 65 -11.51 -8.11 3.65
CA ARG A 65 -12.51 -7.20 4.21
C ARG A 65 -13.81 -7.43 3.48
N THR A 66 -14.87 -7.68 4.23
CA THR A 66 -16.16 -8.06 3.67
C THR A 66 -17.28 -7.32 4.39
N ALA A 67 -18.38 -7.05 3.69
CA ALA A 67 -19.59 -6.52 4.31
C ALA A 67 -20.84 -7.02 3.57
N LEU A 68 -21.93 -7.18 4.31
CA LEU A 68 -23.27 -7.38 3.76
C LEU A 68 -24.02 -6.05 3.80
N VAL A 69 -24.60 -5.66 2.67
CA VAL A 69 -25.27 -4.37 2.46
C VAL A 69 -26.69 -4.63 1.92
N PRO A 70 -27.69 -4.86 2.78
CA PRO A 70 -29.07 -5.11 2.35
C PRO A 70 -29.72 -3.87 1.72
N ILE A 71 -29.53 -2.69 2.33
CA ILE A 71 -30.16 -1.42 1.91
C ILE A 71 -29.08 -0.48 1.38
N GLY A 72 -28.45 -0.89 0.28
CA GLY A 72 -27.32 -0.19 -0.33
C GLY A 72 -27.71 0.87 -1.35
N ARG A 73 -26.68 1.53 -1.89
CA ARG A 73 -26.80 2.61 -2.91
C ARG A 73 -26.11 2.27 -4.23
N SER A 74 -25.69 1.02 -4.41
CA SER A 74 -25.04 0.58 -5.65
C SER A 74 -25.95 0.70 -6.87
N LEU A 75 -25.39 0.56 -8.07
CA LEU A 75 -26.19 0.43 -9.30
C LEU A 75 -27.26 -0.67 -9.19
N GLN A 76 -26.94 -1.78 -8.52
CA GLN A 76 -27.85 -2.90 -8.28
C GLN A 76 -28.78 -2.73 -7.05
N ARG A 77 -29.02 -1.49 -6.58
CA ARG A 77 -29.79 -1.22 -5.34
C ARG A 77 -31.21 -1.79 -5.31
N PHE A 78 -31.82 -2.04 -6.46
CA PHE A 78 -33.15 -2.66 -6.56
C PHE A 78 -33.10 -4.17 -6.83
N GLY A 79 -31.91 -4.77 -6.97
CA GLY A 79 -31.76 -6.15 -7.43
C GLY A 79 -32.28 -7.21 -6.46
N ALA A 80 -32.61 -6.85 -5.22
CA ALA A 80 -33.22 -7.75 -4.23
C ALA A 80 -34.65 -7.34 -3.86
N ASP A 81 -35.29 -6.43 -4.59
CA ASP A 81 -36.68 -6.08 -4.30
C ASP A 81 -37.59 -7.32 -4.42
N PRO A 82 -38.51 -7.56 -3.45
CA PRO A 82 -38.71 -6.84 -2.19
C PRO A 82 -37.92 -7.40 -0.99
N ASP A 83 -37.18 -8.50 -1.15
CA ASP A 83 -36.46 -9.23 -0.09
C ASP A 83 -34.98 -8.84 0.07
N TYR A 84 -34.74 -7.59 0.45
CA TYR A 84 -33.39 -7.02 0.64
C TYR A 84 -32.55 -7.74 1.72
N PHE A 85 -33.20 -8.31 2.74
CA PHE A 85 -32.52 -9.00 3.84
C PHE A 85 -32.32 -10.49 3.57
N GLY A 86 -33.11 -11.12 2.69
CA GLY A 86 -32.90 -12.49 2.21
C GLY A 86 -31.80 -12.59 1.16
N SER A 87 -31.52 -11.51 0.42
CA SER A 87 -30.43 -11.45 -0.56
C SER A 87 -29.64 -10.12 -0.47
N PRO A 88 -28.93 -9.86 0.64
CA PRO A 88 -28.12 -8.64 0.76
C PRO A 88 -26.98 -8.64 -0.26
N ARG A 89 -26.57 -7.44 -0.71
CA ARG A 89 -25.37 -7.29 -1.54
C ARG A 89 -24.13 -7.63 -0.70
N ILE A 90 -23.21 -8.38 -1.29
CA ILE A 90 -21.90 -8.65 -0.70
C ILE A 90 -20.89 -7.69 -1.32
N VAL A 91 -20.00 -7.12 -0.51
CA VAL A 91 -18.85 -6.35 -0.97
C VAL A 91 -17.57 -6.85 -0.32
N ILE A 92 -16.50 -6.86 -1.09
CA ILE A 92 -15.18 -7.36 -0.72
C ILE A 92 -14.14 -6.31 -1.11
N ALA A 93 -13.20 -6.04 -0.21
CA ALA A 93 -11.96 -5.32 -0.51
C ALA A 93 -10.77 -6.21 -0.17
N VAL A 94 -9.80 -6.27 -1.09
CA VAL A 94 -8.52 -6.94 -0.87
C VAL A 94 -7.53 -5.91 -0.33
N ASP A 95 -7.23 -5.95 0.97
CA ASP A 95 -6.37 -4.96 1.65
C ASP A 95 -4.97 -5.50 1.97
N SER A 96 -4.64 -6.67 1.43
CA SER A 96 -3.40 -7.41 1.67
C SER A 96 -2.89 -7.99 0.36
N ASP A 97 -1.57 -8.06 0.20
CA ASP A 97 -0.95 -8.69 -0.97
C ASP A 97 -0.70 -10.17 -0.70
N PRO A 98 -0.71 -11.02 -1.75
CA PRO A 98 -0.22 -12.38 -1.63
C PRO A 98 1.29 -12.39 -1.36
N ALA A 99 1.79 -13.46 -0.74
CA ALA A 99 3.23 -13.63 -0.49
C ALA A 99 4.06 -13.67 -1.79
N ASP A 100 3.46 -14.18 -2.87
CA ASP A 100 4.00 -14.17 -4.22
C ASP A 100 2.87 -13.92 -5.24
N GLY A 101 3.20 -13.30 -6.38
CA GLY A 101 2.28 -13.09 -7.49
C GLY A 101 1.78 -11.64 -7.66
N PRO A 102 0.53 -11.44 -8.15
CA PRO A 102 0.00 -10.12 -8.49
C PRO A 102 -0.16 -9.24 -7.24
N ALA A 103 0.03 -7.93 -7.42
CA ALA A 103 -0.32 -6.98 -6.37
C ALA A 103 -1.84 -6.85 -6.32
N LEU A 104 -2.45 -7.22 -5.19
CA LEU A 104 -3.90 -7.20 -5.00
C LEU A 104 -4.34 -6.17 -3.95
N LYS A 105 -3.45 -5.82 -3.02
CA LYS A 105 -3.72 -4.86 -1.96
C LYS A 105 -4.17 -3.52 -2.54
N ASP A 106 -5.36 -3.10 -2.13
CA ASP A 106 -6.05 -1.87 -2.52
C ASP A 106 -6.27 -1.74 -4.03
N ARG A 107 -6.12 -2.84 -4.78
CA ARG A 107 -6.21 -2.90 -6.24
C ARG A 107 -7.39 -3.70 -6.73
N LEU A 108 -8.07 -4.43 -5.84
CA LEU A 108 -9.21 -5.26 -6.19
C LEU A 108 -10.34 -5.11 -5.17
N PHE A 109 -11.51 -4.73 -5.68
CA PHE A 109 -12.78 -4.69 -4.97
C PHE A 109 -13.80 -5.49 -5.75
N VAL A 110 -14.61 -6.29 -5.07
CA VAL A 110 -15.64 -7.15 -5.68
C VAL A 110 -16.98 -6.89 -5.01
N GLY A 111 -18.04 -6.80 -5.80
CA GLY A 111 -19.42 -6.77 -5.34
C GLY A 111 -20.20 -7.93 -5.93
N TYR A 112 -21.11 -8.51 -5.17
CA TYR A 112 -22.01 -9.56 -5.66
C TYR A 112 -23.43 -9.30 -5.22
N GLN A 113 -24.36 -9.32 -6.17
CA GLN A 113 -25.78 -9.26 -5.90
C GLN A 113 -26.43 -10.62 -6.24
N PRO A 114 -26.71 -11.47 -5.23
CA PRO A 114 -27.18 -12.84 -5.47
C PRO A 114 -28.50 -12.90 -6.26
N ALA A 115 -29.49 -12.11 -5.86
CA ALA A 115 -30.80 -12.07 -6.53
C ALA A 115 -30.74 -11.62 -8.00
N ALA A 116 -29.72 -10.85 -8.39
CA ALA A 116 -29.50 -10.45 -9.77
C ALA A 116 -28.55 -11.40 -10.53
N GLY A 117 -27.82 -12.27 -9.84
CA GLY A 117 -26.78 -13.09 -10.46
C GLY A 117 -25.64 -12.27 -11.08
N ILE A 118 -25.29 -11.13 -10.49
CA ILE A 118 -24.27 -10.22 -11.04
C ILE A 118 -23.10 -10.09 -10.07
N VAL A 119 -21.89 -10.37 -10.56
CA VAL A 119 -20.62 -10.05 -9.89
C VAL A 119 -20.00 -8.84 -10.58
N GLU A 120 -19.67 -7.80 -9.83
CA GLU A 120 -18.99 -6.59 -10.29
C GLU A 120 -17.59 -6.54 -9.65
N ALA A 121 -16.60 -6.04 -10.36
CA ALA A 121 -15.27 -5.80 -9.81
C ALA A 121 -14.72 -4.45 -10.27
N ILE A 122 -14.03 -3.77 -9.34
CA ILE A 122 -13.24 -2.57 -9.60
C ILE A 122 -11.80 -3.00 -9.43
N SER A 123 -11.04 -3.03 -10.53
CA SER A 123 -9.70 -3.60 -10.52
C SER A 123 -8.68 -2.65 -11.16
N TYR A 124 -7.56 -2.43 -10.47
CA TYR A 124 -6.48 -1.57 -10.95
C TYR A 124 -5.74 -2.21 -12.12
N SER A 125 -5.46 -1.41 -13.15
CA SER A 125 -4.59 -1.75 -14.28
C SER A 125 -3.32 -0.92 -14.17
N ALA A 126 -2.20 -1.60 -13.91
CA ALA A 126 -0.89 -0.93 -13.86
C ALA A 126 -0.49 -0.35 -15.23
N ALA A 127 -0.91 -0.99 -16.32
CA ALA A 127 -0.59 -0.54 -17.67
C ALA A 127 -1.30 0.77 -18.06
N SER A 128 -2.53 0.97 -17.60
CA SER A 128 -3.29 2.20 -17.85
C SER A 128 -3.24 3.19 -16.70
N GLY A 129 -2.63 2.83 -15.56
CA GLY A 129 -2.49 3.71 -14.42
C GLY A 129 -3.81 4.06 -13.73
N ARG A 130 -4.84 3.22 -13.90
CA ARG A 130 -6.20 3.49 -13.41
C ARG A 130 -7.00 2.23 -13.09
N PHE A 131 -8.11 2.40 -12.37
CA PHE A 131 -9.08 1.33 -12.17
C PHE A 131 -9.96 1.15 -13.40
N GLU A 132 -10.25 -0.12 -13.71
CA GLU A 132 -11.24 -0.55 -14.69
C GLU A 132 -12.39 -1.28 -14.00
N PHE A 133 -13.55 -1.25 -14.65
CA PHE A 133 -14.77 -1.87 -14.16
C PHE A 133 -15.03 -3.16 -14.94
N ARG A 134 -15.33 -4.22 -14.20
CA ARG A 134 -15.51 -5.57 -14.71
C ARG A 134 -16.82 -6.16 -14.20
N THR A 135 -17.45 -7.02 -14.98
CA THR A 135 -18.71 -7.68 -14.62
C THR A 135 -18.72 -9.14 -15.05
N VAL A 136 -19.44 -9.97 -14.29
CA VAL A 136 -19.97 -11.25 -14.74
C VAL A 136 -21.49 -11.15 -14.58
N GLU A 137 -22.18 -11.18 -15.71
CA GLU A 137 -23.64 -11.29 -15.76
C GLU A 137 -24.05 -12.76 -15.82
N ASP A 138 -25.28 -13.08 -15.42
CA ASP A 138 -25.79 -14.45 -15.35
C ASP A 138 -24.90 -15.42 -14.54
N TYR A 139 -24.22 -14.91 -13.49
CA TYR A 139 -23.30 -15.69 -12.66
C TYR A 139 -24.04 -16.87 -12.00
N GLY A 140 -23.70 -18.09 -12.45
CA GLY A 140 -24.46 -19.30 -12.14
C GLY A 140 -23.73 -20.58 -12.54
N SER A 141 -24.27 -21.73 -12.11
CA SER A 141 -23.72 -23.03 -12.48
C SER A 141 -23.77 -23.23 -14.00
N GLY A 142 -22.62 -23.52 -14.63
CA GLY A 142 -22.51 -23.75 -16.08
C GLY A 142 -22.67 -22.50 -16.95
N LYS A 143 -22.49 -21.30 -16.37
CA LYS A 143 -22.61 -19.99 -17.01
C LYS A 143 -21.23 -19.38 -17.30
N PRO A 144 -21.13 -18.26 -18.03
CA PRO A 144 -19.85 -17.61 -18.30
C PRO A 144 -19.06 -17.38 -17.02
N ASP A 145 -17.81 -17.80 -17.06
CA ASP A 145 -16.87 -17.82 -15.94
C ASP A 145 -15.78 -16.76 -16.14
N LEU A 146 -16.03 -15.70 -16.91
CA LEU A 146 -15.02 -14.68 -17.18
C LEU A 146 -15.59 -13.29 -16.96
N PHE A 147 -14.79 -12.45 -16.30
CA PHE A 147 -15.06 -11.03 -16.20
C PHE A 147 -14.96 -10.37 -17.58
N THR A 148 -16.00 -9.63 -17.95
CA THR A 148 -16.03 -8.77 -19.13
C THR A 148 -15.88 -7.30 -18.72
N PRO A 149 -15.42 -6.40 -19.60
CA PRO A 149 -15.47 -4.97 -19.33
C PRO A 149 -16.91 -4.50 -19.12
N ALA A 150 -17.15 -3.74 -18.05
CA ALA A 150 -18.43 -3.05 -17.84
C ALA A 150 -18.48 -1.73 -18.62
N GLU A 151 -19.68 -1.19 -18.84
CA GLU A 151 -19.86 0.13 -19.43
C GLU A 151 -19.32 1.23 -18.49
N ARG A 152 -18.08 1.66 -18.75
CA ARG A 152 -17.34 2.60 -17.89
C ARG A 152 -18.15 3.86 -17.61
N ASP A 153 -18.81 4.44 -18.60
CA ASP A 153 -19.58 5.68 -18.44
C ASP A 153 -20.76 5.52 -17.46
N ILE A 154 -21.36 4.33 -17.37
CA ILE A 154 -22.37 4.02 -16.35
C ILE A 154 -21.71 3.98 -14.97
N CYS A 155 -20.62 3.23 -14.83
CA CYS A 155 -19.90 3.11 -13.56
C CYS A 155 -19.40 4.48 -13.04
N MET A 156 -18.95 5.35 -13.93
CA MET A 156 -18.42 6.68 -13.61
C MET A 156 -19.47 7.65 -13.04
N ARG A 157 -20.78 7.41 -13.23
CA ARG A 157 -21.83 8.24 -12.59
C ARG A 157 -21.73 8.18 -11.07
N CYS A 158 -21.56 6.97 -10.54
CA CYS A 158 -21.26 6.74 -9.14
C CYS A 158 -19.76 6.97 -8.87
N HIS A 159 -18.86 6.38 -9.65
CA HIS A 159 -17.41 6.45 -9.42
C HIS A 159 -16.77 7.67 -10.11
N GLN A 160 -17.21 8.88 -9.74
CA GLN A 160 -16.83 10.13 -10.39
C GLN A 160 -15.30 10.38 -10.45
N GLY A 161 -14.53 9.83 -9.50
CA GLY A 161 -13.07 9.88 -9.48
C GLY A 161 -12.37 8.76 -10.28
N GLY A 162 -13.11 7.84 -10.89
CA GLY A 162 -12.56 6.72 -11.65
C GLY A 162 -11.93 5.61 -10.81
N ALA A 163 -12.30 5.53 -9.52
CA ALA A 163 -11.76 4.62 -8.52
C ALA A 163 -12.86 4.21 -7.52
N PRO A 164 -12.61 3.24 -6.61
CA PRO A 164 -13.60 2.79 -5.63
C PRO A 164 -14.14 3.94 -4.75
N ILE A 165 -15.42 3.84 -4.38
CA ILE A 165 -16.11 4.77 -3.47
C ILE A 165 -16.90 3.94 -2.46
N PHE A 166 -16.92 4.36 -1.21
CA PHE A 166 -17.69 3.69 -0.15
C PHE A 166 -18.14 4.71 0.91
N SER A 167 -19.00 4.27 1.82
CA SER A 167 -19.40 5.09 2.95
C SER A 167 -18.22 5.34 3.88
N THR A 168 -18.18 6.53 4.48
CA THR A 168 -17.30 6.84 5.61
C THR A 168 -17.59 5.93 6.83
N PRO A 169 -16.66 5.84 7.81
CA PRO A 169 -16.77 4.97 8.97
C PRO A 169 -18.07 5.04 9.79
N LEU A 170 -18.26 3.97 10.57
CA LEU A 170 -19.48 3.37 11.10
C LEU A 170 -20.38 2.70 10.06
N TRP A 171 -20.34 3.14 8.79
CA TRP A 171 -21.06 2.58 7.63
C TRP A 171 -22.38 1.86 7.98
N GLY A 172 -23.39 2.64 8.37
CA GLY A 172 -24.62 2.15 9.01
C GLY A 172 -25.50 1.24 8.16
N GLU A 173 -25.25 1.17 6.85
CA GLU A 173 -25.94 0.29 5.89
C GLU A 173 -25.46 -1.17 5.95
N THR A 174 -24.37 -1.45 6.67
CA THR A 174 -23.71 -2.77 6.69
C THR A 174 -24.13 -3.63 7.88
N ASN A 175 -23.75 -4.90 7.82
CA ASN A 175 -23.80 -5.81 8.97
C ASN A 175 -22.76 -5.54 10.08
N GLY A 176 -22.01 -4.42 10.02
CA GLY A 176 -21.34 -3.84 11.20
C GLY A 176 -22.31 -3.09 12.12
N ASN A 177 -23.46 -2.65 11.59
CA ASN A 177 -24.55 -2.11 12.39
C ASN A 177 -25.35 -3.25 13.04
N ALA A 178 -25.44 -3.26 14.37
CA ALA A 178 -26.13 -4.31 15.13
C ALA A 178 -27.61 -4.48 14.75
N ALA A 179 -28.32 -3.40 14.42
CA ALA A 179 -29.72 -3.45 14.03
C ALA A 179 -29.92 -4.07 12.64
N ILE A 180 -28.96 -3.87 11.73
CA ILE A 180 -28.92 -4.51 10.42
C ILE A 180 -28.51 -5.98 10.54
N ALA A 181 -27.45 -6.27 11.30
CA ALA A 181 -27.00 -7.64 11.57
C ALA A 181 -28.12 -8.49 12.21
N ALA A 182 -28.92 -7.92 13.12
CA ALA A 182 -30.05 -8.60 13.72
C ALA A 182 -31.10 -9.07 12.71
N ARG A 183 -31.35 -8.26 11.66
CA ARG A 183 -32.29 -8.58 10.57
C ARG A 183 -31.72 -9.61 9.60
N LEU A 184 -30.40 -9.69 9.47
CA LEU A 184 -29.69 -10.66 8.63
C LEU A 184 -29.51 -12.04 9.30
N LYS A 185 -29.74 -12.17 10.62
CA LYS A 185 -29.61 -13.43 11.37
C LYS A 185 -30.28 -14.65 10.72
N PRO A 186 -31.45 -14.55 10.07
CA PRO A 186 -32.07 -15.70 9.40
C PRO A 186 -31.20 -16.33 8.30
N LEU A 187 -30.20 -15.62 7.76
CA LEU A 187 -29.24 -16.14 6.78
C LEU A 187 -28.24 -17.15 7.37
N GLY A 188 -28.17 -17.27 8.70
CA GLY A 188 -27.24 -18.16 9.40
C GLY A 188 -25.96 -17.45 9.85
N THR A 189 -24.87 -18.21 10.01
CA THR A 189 -23.58 -17.67 10.48
C THR A 189 -22.77 -17.04 9.35
N THR A 190 -22.92 -17.56 8.15
CA THR A 190 -22.25 -17.10 6.93
C THR A 190 -23.23 -17.03 5.78
N PHE A 191 -23.01 -16.10 4.85
CA PHE A 191 -23.79 -15.93 3.63
C PHE A 191 -22.81 -15.83 2.45
N HIS A 192 -22.81 -16.83 1.56
CA HIS A 192 -21.83 -17.00 0.49
C HIS A 192 -20.35 -16.83 0.95
N GLY A 193 -19.99 -17.43 2.09
CA GLY A 193 -18.62 -17.39 2.62
C GLY A 193 -18.29 -16.14 3.44
N VAL A 194 -19.18 -15.16 3.52
CA VAL A 194 -19.00 -13.92 4.29
C VAL A 194 -19.70 -14.03 5.65
N PRO A 195 -19.11 -13.56 6.77
CA PRO A 195 -19.77 -13.55 8.07
C PRO A 195 -21.03 -12.69 8.08
N VAL A 196 -22.13 -13.23 8.59
CA VAL A 196 -23.41 -12.49 8.73
C VAL A 196 -23.34 -11.47 9.87
N VAL A 197 -22.62 -11.79 10.94
CA VAL A 197 -22.41 -10.91 12.09
C VAL A 197 -20.92 -10.61 12.21
N GLN A 198 -20.57 -9.33 12.26
CA GLN A 198 -19.21 -8.87 12.48
C GLN A 198 -19.17 -7.55 13.25
N GLY A 199 -18.00 -7.19 13.78
CA GLY A 199 -17.77 -5.89 14.40
C GLY A 199 -17.62 -4.77 13.37
N ILE A 200 -17.54 -3.53 13.86
CA ILE A 200 -17.36 -2.32 13.04
C ILE A 200 -16.02 -2.29 12.30
N ASP A 201 -14.99 -2.96 12.83
CA ASP A 201 -13.62 -2.91 12.30
C ASP A 201 -13.52 -3.40 10.84
N GLY A 202 -14.33 -4.39 10.46
CA GLY A 202 -14.35 -4.94 9.09
C GLY A 202 -14.82 -3.90 8.07
N PRO A 203 -16.05 -3.37 8.21
CA PRO A 203 -16.56 -2.28 7.40
C PRO A 203 -15.71 -1.01 7.46
N ASP A 204 -15.19 -0.61 8.64
CA ASP A 204 -14.37 0.60 8.79
C ASP A 204 -13.02 0.48 8.04
N ALA A 205 -12.50 -0.73 7.86
CA ALA A 205 -11.29 -0.95 7.06
C ALA A 205 -11.47 -0.62 5.57
N PHE A 206 -12.70 -0.58 5.05
CA PHE A 206 -12.95 -0.17 3.65
C PHE A 206 -12.54 1.28 3.42
N ASP A 207 -12.81 2.21 4.35
CA ASP A 207 -12.46 3.62 4.19
C ASP A 207 -10.95 3.80 3.93
N GLN A 208 -10.12 3.10 4.71
CA GLN A 208 -8.68 3.14 4.55
C GLN A 208 -8.22 2.48 3.23
N ALA A 209 -8.83 1.36 2.83
CA ALA A 209 -8.53 0.71 1.57
C ALA A 209 -8.88 1.60 0.37
N VAL A 210 -9.97 2.35 0.48
CA VAL A 210 -10.45 3.28 -0.55
C VAL A 210 -9.55 4.50 -0.66
N GLU A 211 -9.11 5.08 0.46
CA GLU A 211 -8.13 6.16 0.46
C GLU A 211 -6.84 5.72 -0.25
N ARG A 212 -6.31 4.54 0.11
CA ARG A 212 -5.10 3.99 -0.52
C ARG A 212 -5.30 3.64 -2.00
N ALA A 213 -6.44 3.06 -2.36
CA ALA A 213 -6.79 2.77 -3.74
C ALA A 213 -6.83 4.04 -4.59
N ASN A 214 -7.51 5.09 -4.14
CA ASN A 214 -7.54 6.38 -4.82
C ASN A 214 -6.14 7.02 -4.88
N GLY A 215 -5.30 6.83 -3.86
CA GLY A 215 -3.89 7.23 -3.86
C GLY A 215 -3.05 6.57 -4.98
N LEU A 216 -3.41 5.37 -5.45
CA LEU A 216 -2.71 4.74 -6.59
C LEU A 216 -2.86 5.52 -7.89
N MET A 217 -3.96 6.26 -8.07
CA MET A 217 -4.14 7.15 -9.21
C MET A 217 -3.12 8.30 -9.18
N ALA A 218 -2.94 8.89 -7.99
CA ALA A 218 -1.94 9.94 -7.77
C ALA A 218 -0.53 9.40 -7.97
N ALA A 219 -0.23 8.20 -7.46
CA ALA A 219 1.05 7.52 -7.66
C ALA A 219 1.36 7.28 -9.15
N SER A 220 0.37 6.84 -9.93
CA SER A 220 0.53 6.61 -11.36
C SER A 220 0.75 7.91 -12.15
N TRP A 221 0.00 8.96 -11.82
CA TRP A 221 0.22 10.29 -12.39
C TRP A 221 1.62 10.80 -12.06
N LEU A 222 2.02 10.72 -10.79
CA LEU A 222 3.29 11.20 -10.29
C LEU A 222 4.47 10.48 -10.98
N TRP A 223 4.40 9.16 -11.13
CA TRP A 223 5.44 8.39 -11.84
C TRP A 223 5.67 8.88 -13.28
N GLN A 224 4.59 9.29 -13.96
CA GLN A 224 4.65 9.76 -15.34
C GLN A 224 5.08 11.24 -15.43
N ALA A 225 4.62 12.08 -14.51
CA ALA A 225 4.80 13.53 -14.56
C ALA A 225 6.05 14.05 -13.81
N ALA A 226 6.58 13.30 -12.85
CA ALA A 226 7.63 13.80 -11.96
C ALA A 226 9.02 13.94 -12.61
N CYS A 227 9.22 13.31 -13.77
CA CYS A 227 10.50 13.32 -14.47
C CYS A 227 10.30 13.75 -15.93
N PRO A 228 11.28 14.45 -16.52
CA PRO A 228 11.24 14.83 -17.92
C PRO A 228 11.25 13.60 -18.85
N ASP A 229 11.11 13.87 -20.14
CA ASP A 229 11.26 12.85 -21.20
C ASP A 229 12.73 12.67 -21.60
N GLY A 230 13.01 11.60 -22.36
CA GLY A 230 14.35 11.26 -22.84
C GLY A 230 15.29 10.74 -21.74
N ASP A 231 16.59 10.73 -22.02
CA ASP A 231 17.62 10.12 -21.16
C ASP A 231 17.69 10.76 -19.76
N ALA A 232 17.56 12.10 -19.69
CA ALA A 232 17.46 12.82 -18.42
C ALA A 232 16.26 12.36 -17.58
N GLY A 233 15.19 11.96 -18.25
CA GLY A 233 14.03 11.32 -17.65
C GLY A 233 14.30 9.95 -17.05
N GLY A 234 15.09 9.13 -17.74
CA GLY A 234 15.50 7.81 -17.24
C GLY A 234 16.33 7.91 -15.97
N ALA A 235 17.31 8.82 -15.95
CA ALA A 235 18.14 9.09 -14.77
C ALA A 235 17.30 9.63 -13.60
N CYS A 236 16.42 10.60 -13.83
CA CYS A 236 15.50 11.10 -12.81
C CYS A 236 14.63 9.99 -12.21
N ARG A 237 14.08 9.09 -13.05
CA ARG A 237 13.25 7.97 -12.58
C ARG A 237 14.07 6.94 -11.80
N ALA A 238 15.34 6.73 -12.15
CA ALA A 238 16.25 5.89 -11.37
C ALA A 238 16.49 6.47 -9.97
N ASP A 239 16.78 7.77 -9.87
CA ASP A 239 17.00 8.43 -8.58
C ASP A 239 15.73 8.45 -7.71
N LEU A 240 14.59 8.77 -8.33
CA LEU A 240 13.27 8.75 -7.67
C LEU A 240 12.93 7.34 -7.16
N LEU A 241 13.09 6.32 -8.01
CA LEU A 241 12.83 4.93 -7.61
C LEU A 241 13.82 4.47 -6.53
N GLY A 242 15.08 4.88 -6.60
CA GLY A 242 16.08 4.62 -5.56
C GLY A 242 15.69 5.22 -4.22
N ALA A 243 15.16 6.45 -4.22
CA ALA A 243 14.63 7.08 -3.01
C ALA A 243 13.40 6.32 -2.47
N VAL A 244 12.46 5.93 -3.33
CA VAL A 244 11.28 5.12 -2.96
C VAL A 244 11.69 3.77 -2.35
N LEU A 245 12.62 3.05 -2.97
CA LEU A 245 13.06 1.75 -2.48
C LEU A 245 13.81 1.87 -1.16
N ARG A 246 14.67 2.89 -0.99
CA ARG A 246 15.33 3.16 0.29
C ARG A 246 14.34 3.51 1.40
N PHE A 247 13.31 4.28 1.09
CA PHE A 247 12.23 4.58 2.03
C PHE A 247 11.53 3.31 2.51
N ARG A 248 11.14 2.42 1.58
CA ARG A 248 10.49 1.15 1.89
C ARG A 248 11.40 0.17 2.64
N LEU A 249 12.65 0.00 2.18
CA LEU A 249 13.68 -0.80 2.86
C LEU A 249 14.03 -0.23 4.24
N GLY A 250 13.87 1.08 4.42
CA GLY A 250 14.03 1.83 5.67
C GLY A 250 12.86 1.71 6.63
N GLY A 251 11.77 1.03 6.25
CA GLY A 251 10.60 0.81 7.11
C GLY A 251 9.70 2.03 7.14
N ASP A 252 9.54 2.66 5.97
CA ASP A 252 8.70 3.83 5.72
C ASP A 252 9.12 5.07 6.54
N ARG A 253 10.40 5.10 6.93
CA ARG A 253 11.03 6.25 7.60
C ARG A 253 11.56 7.24 6.58
N ALA A 254 11.53 8.52 6.93
CA ALA A 254 12.09 9.57 6.10
C ALA A 254 13.56 9.26 5.74
N THR A 255 13.86 9.37 4.45
CA THR A 255 15.22 9.23 3.90
C THR A 255 15.78 10.60 3.56
N SER A 256 17.11 10.72 3.49
CA SER A 256 17.70 11.92 2.89
C SER A 256 17.40 11.92 1.39
N THR A 257 16.65 12.92 0.93
CA THR A 257 16.45 13.15 -0.49
C THR A 257 17.57 14.05 -1.01
N ASP A 258 18.18 13.66 -2.13
CA ASP A 258 19.13 14.49 -2.83
C ASP A 258 18.50 15.83 -3.28
N ALA A 259 19.22 16.94 -3.10
CA ALA A 259 18.69 18.27 -3.38
C ALA A 259 18.47 18.51 -4.90
N ALA A 260 19.27 17.88 -5.75
CA ALA A 260 19.11 17.98 -7.20
C ALA A 260 17.89 17.19 -7.67
N LEU A 261 17.67 15.98 -7.11
CA LEU A 261 16.43 15.24 -7.32
C LEU A 261 15.22 16.08 -6.87
N ALA A 262 15.24 16.62 -5.65
CA ALA A 262 14.16 17.44 -5.12
C ALA A 262 13.83 18.65 -6.01
N ALA A 263 14.85 19.38 -6.47
CA ALA A 263 14.68 20.50 -7.39
C ALA A 263 14.12 20.07 -8.75
N SER A 264 14.56 18.92 -9.29
CA SER A 264 14.07 18.37 -10.54
C SER A 264 12.59 17.99 -10.45
N LEU A 265 12.19 17.30 -9.39
CA LEU A 265 10.79 16.92 -9.15
C LEU A 265 9.90 18.15 -9.02
N SER A 266 10.33 19.13 -8.20
CA SER A 266 9.57 20.38 -8.00
C SER A 266 9.36 21.14 -9.30
N ALA A 267 10.41 21.26 -10.13
CA ALA A 267 10.31 21.94 -11.42
C ALA A 267 9.40 21.20 -12.42
N ALA A 268 9.54 19.87 -12.53
CA ALA A 268 8.74 19.06 -13.44
C ALA A 268 7.25 19.09 -13.04
N LEU A 269 6.95 18.87 -11.76
CA LEU A 269 5.58 18.83 -11.26
C LEU A 269 4.89 20.18 -11.28
N GLY A 270 5.61 21.26 -10.92
CA GLY A 270 5.09 22.62 -11.00
C GLY A 270 4.78 23.05 -12.45
N SER A 271 5.44 22.44 -13.44
CA SER A 271 5.15 22.68 -14.86
C SER A 271 3.98 21.82 -15.35
N ALA A 272 3.83 20.59 -14.85
CA ALA A 272 2.81 19.64 -15.29
C ALA A 272 1.41 19.98 -14.75
N GLU A 273 1.28 20.14 -13.42
CA GLU A 273 0.01 20.47 -12.76
C GLU A 273 0.28 21.39 -11.54
N PRO A 274 0.21 22.73 -11.71
CA PRO A 274 0.54 23.68 -10.64
C PRO A 274 -0.33 23.58 -9.37
N GLU A 275 -1.56 23.06 -9.51
CA GLU A 275 -2.49 22.85 -8.39
C GLU A 275 -2.39 21.43 -7.80
N GLY A 276 -1.58 20.56 -8.42
CA GLY A 276 -1.41 19.17 -8.05
C GLY A 276 -2.49 18.24 -8.61
N PHE A 277 -2.58 17.04 -8.02
CA PHE A 277 -3.48 16.00 -8.48
C PHE A 277 -4.70 15.89 -7.58
N ALA A 278 -5.90 16.01 -8.18
CA ALA A 278 -7.16 15.96 -7.45
C ALA A 278 -8.23 15.18 -8.22
N LEU A 279 -9.00 14.35 -7.51
CA LEU A 279 -10.13 13.57 -8.02
C LEU A 279 -11.45 14.09 -7.42
N ALA A 280 -12.59 13.67 -7.97
CA ALA A 280 -13.86 13.84 -7.26
C ALA A 280 -13.78 13.09 -5.92
N ASP A 281 -14.34 13.66 -4.85
CA ASP A 281 -14.31 13.06 -3.52
C ASP A 281 -14.95 11.67 -3.56
N PHE A 282 -14.20 10.66 -3.15
CA PHE A 282 -14.62 9.26 -3.16
C PHE A 282 -15.33 8.85 -1.87
N ARG A 283 -15.39 9.74 -0.87
CA ARG A 283 -16.09 9.50 0.39
C ARG A 283 -17.57 9.82 0.23
N ILE A 284 -18.41 8.86 0.61
CA ILE A 284 -19.85 9.06 0.66
C ILE A 284 -20.26 9.13 2.14
N PRO A 285 -21.08 10.11 2.56
CA PRO A 285 -21.60 10.13 3.92
C PRO A 285 -22.28 8.82 4.30
N SER A 286 -21.98 8.36 5.51
CA SER A 286 -22.67 7.23 6.14
C SER A 286 -24.13 7.62 6.42
N ARG A 287 -25.04 6.67 6.21
CA ARG A 287 -26.44 6.77 6.61
C ARG A 287 -26.85 5.52 7.35
N ASP A 288 -27.87 5.62 8.19
CA ASP A 288 -28.41 4.50 8.96
C ASP A 288 -29.83 4.16 8.49
N PRO A 289 -30.00 3.13 7.64
CA PRO A 289 -31.32 2.70 7.21
C PRO A 289 -32.13 2.04 8.34
N SER A 290 -31.51 1.59 9.44
CA SER A 290 -32.22 0.93 10.54
C SER A 290 -33.20 1.88 11.24
N LEU A 291 -32.85 3.16 11.36
CA LEU A 291 -33.71 4.19 11.94
C LEU A 291 -35.02 4.37 11.17
N GLN A 292 -34.96 4.28 9.84
CA GLN A 292 -36.13 4.41 8.97
C GLN A 292 -36.97 3.13 8.97
N LEU A 293 -36.33 1.97 9.00
CA LEU A 293 -37.00 0.68 9.16
C LEU A 293 -37.76 0.59 10.49
N ASP A 294 -37.16 1.07 11.58
CA ASP A 294 -37.80 1.12 12.90
C ASP A 294 -38.98 2.11 12.92
N ALA A 295 -38.93 3.15 12.10
CA ALA A 295 -40.03 4.09 11.88
C ALA A 295 -41.13 3.55 10.92
N GLY A 296 -40.97 2.33 10.40
CA GLY A 296 -41.96 1.67 9.54
C GLY A 296 -41.87 2.01 8.05
N ALA A 297 -40.80 2.65 7.59
CA ALA A 297 -40.60 2.90 6.16
C ALA A 297 -40.36 1.60 5.39
N ALA A 298 -40.87 1.52 4.16
CA ALA A 298 -40.65 0.35 3.31
C ALA A 298 -39.20 0.32 2.80
N PRO A 299 -38.53 -0.84 2.75
CA PRO A 299 -37.17 -0.97 2.23
C PRO A 299 -36.95 -0.34 0.85
N GLY A 300 -37.93 -0.49 -0.05
CA GLY A 300 -37.91 0.08 -1.41
C GLY A 300 -37.84 1.61 -1.45
N ASP A 301 -38.39 2.30 -0.46
CA ASP A 301 -38.28 3.76 -0.34
C ASP A 301 -36.91 4.15 0.22
N ILE A 302 -36.36 3.36 1.15
CA ILE A 302 -35.09 3.65 1.80
C ILE A 302 -33.90 3.46 0.84
N VAL A 303 -33.96 2.51 -0.11
CA VAL A 303 -32.86 2.30 -1.07
C VAL A 303 -32.68 3.48 -2.04
N GLN A 304 -33.68 4.34 -2.19
CA GLN A 304 -33.56 5.58 -2.96
C GLN A 304 -32.89 6.65 -2.09
N ALA A 305 -31.58 6.75 -2.20
CA ALA A 305 -30.84 7.83 -1.57
C ALA A 305 -30.97 9.13 -2.38
N GLU A 306 -31.03 10.26 -1.67
CA GLU A 306 -31.13 11.59 -2.26
C GLU A 306 -30.03 12.53 -1.71
N GLY A 307 -29.76 13.61 -2.46
CA GLY A 307 -28.85 14.66 -2.05
C GLY A 307 -27.44 14.14 -1.75
N VAL A 308 -26.87 14.54 -0.61
CA VAL A 308 -25.50 14.14 -0.22
C VAL A 308 -25.32 12.63 -0.01
N PHE A 309 -26.41 11.88 0.12
CA PHE A 309 -26.35 10.42 0.26
C PHE A 309 -26.42 9.70 -1.10
N ASP A 310 -26.86 10.36 -2.17
CA ASP A 310 -26.92 9.77 -3.51
C ASP A 310 -25.51 9.74 -4.13
N PRO A 311 -24.97 8.55 -4.49
CA PRO A 311 -23.65 8.44 -5.12
C PRO A 311 -23.56 9.12 -6.49
N GLU A 312 -24.69 9.39 -7.15
CA GLU A 312 -24.73 10.09 -8.44
C GLU A 312 -24.66 11.62 -8.26
N THR A 313 -24.85 12.14 -7.05
CA THR A 313 -24.71 13.58 -6.76
C THR A 313 -23.26 14.03 -7.01
N PRO A 314 -23.02 15.07 -7.84
CA PRO A 314 -21.68 15.59 -8.08
C PRO A 314 -20.96 15.98 -6.78
N ARG A 315 -19.75 15.47 -6.59
CA ARG A 315 -18.94 15.70 -5.39
C ARG A 315 -17.83 16.72 -5.65
N ALA A 316 -17.44 17.43 -4.59
CA ALA A 316 -16.31 18.34 -4.61
C ALA A 316 -15.02 17.60 -4.98
N ARG A 317 -14.02 18.32 -5.48
CA ARG A 317 -12.70 17.71 -5.73
C ARG A 317 -11.91 17.61 -4.43
N ARG A 318 -11.21 16.48 -4.26
CA ARG A 318 -10.26 16.20 -3.18
C ARG A 318 -8.85 16.14 -3.76
N VAL A 319 -7.96 16.95 -3.23
CA VAL A 319 -6.54 16.92 -3.57
C VAL A 319 -5.90 15.69 -2.94
N LEU A 320 -5.20 14.90 -3.74
CA LEU A 320 -4.47 13.70 -3.31
C LEU A 320 -2.96 13.89 -3.37
N PHE A 321 -2.49 14.91 -4.10
CA PHE A 321 -1.10 15.31 -4.13
C PHE A 321 -0.99 16.81 -4.39
N GLU A 322 -0.23 17.51 -3.56
CA GLU A 322 0.04 18.94 -3.70
C GLU A 322 1.41 19.17 -4.36
N THR A 323 1.49 20.10 -5.31
CA THR A 323 2.74 20.51 -5.97
C THR A 323 3.26 21.86 -5.46
N ALA A 324 2.53 22.48 -4.54
CA ALA A 324 2.94 23.69 -3.85
C ALA A 324 3.79 23.34 -2.61
N GLY A 325 4.87 24.08 -2.39
CA GLY A 325 5.76 23.89 -1.24
C GLY A 325 7.23 24.05 -1.61
N ASP A 326 8.11 23.86 -0.64
CA ASP A 326 9.53 23.74 -0.95
C ASP A 326 9.85 22.39 -1.61
N ALA A 327 10.96 22.36 -2.34
CA ALA A 327 11.34 21.20 -3.16
C ALA A 327 11.55 19.92 -2.34
N ALA A 328 12.04 20.03 -1.10
CA ALA A 328 12.30 18.86 -0.25
C ALA A 328 10.99 18.24 0.25
N ALA A 329 10.02 19.08 0.65
CA ALA A 329 8.68 18.63 1.04
C ALA A 329 7.95 17.92 -0.11
N ILE A 330 8.02 18.49 -1.32
CA ILE A 330 7.43 17.89 -2.53
C ILE A 330 8.07 16.51 -2.79
N ALA A 331 9.39 16.40 -2.64
CA ALA A 331 10.08 15.14 -2.86
C ALA A 331 9.74 14.06 -1.83
N ASP A 332 9.66 14.39 -0.53
CA ASP A 332 9.22 13.43 0.51
C ASP A 332 7.77 12.98 0.27
N ALA A 333 6.87 13.91 -0.08
CA ALA A 333 5.50 13.59 -0.45
C ALA A 333 5.46 12.66 -1.68
N ALA A 334 6.30 12.92 -2.69
CA ALA A 334 6.38 12.10 -3.89
C ALA A 334 6.84 10.67 -3.58
N ILE A 335 7.88 10.53 -2.76
CA ILE A 335 8.40 9.24 -2.30
C ILE A 335 7.31 8.42 -1.59
N ARG A 336 6.58 9.04 -0.66
CA ARG A 336 5.47 8.39 0.07
C ARG A 336 4.30 8.01 -0.83
N THR A 337 4.00 8.85 -1.82
CA THR A 337 2.90 8.61 -2.76
C THR A 337 3.23 7.47 -3.71
N LEU A 338 4.50 7.31 -4.13
CA LEU A 338 4.94 6.23 -5.00
C LEU A 338 5.20 4.92 -4.27
N ALA A 339 5.47 4.97 -2.96
CA ALA A 339 5.76 3.79 -2.14
C ALA A 339 4.80 2.61 -2.38
N PRO A 340 3.46 2.79 -2.40
CA PRO A 340 2.52 1.69 -2.63
C PRO A 340 2.58 1.03 -4.00
N LEU A 341 3.35 1.53 -4.97
CA LEU A 341 3.55 0.89 -6.28
C LEU A 341 4.36 -0.41 -6.17
N THR A 342 5.13 -0.59 -5.10
CA THR A 342 5.81 -1.85 -4.74
C THR A 342 5.11 -2.56 -3.59
N THR A 343 5.15 -3.88 -3.58
CA THR A 343 4.57 -4.74 -2.53
C THR A 343 5.59 -5.03 -1.44
N ASP A 344 5.14 -5.44 -0.24
CA ASP A 344 6.06 -5.87 0.82
C ASP A 344 6.91 -7.08 0.40
N ALA A 345 6.37 -7.97 -0.43
CA ALA A 345 7.09 -9.10 -1.00
C ALA A 345 8.25 -8.66 -1.93
N ASP A 346 8.05 -7.60 -2.74
CA ASP A 346 9.11 -7.02 -3.57
C ASP A 346 10.26 -6.50 -2.72
N ILE A 347 9.93 -5.79 -1.63
CA ILE A 347 10.91 -5.16 -0.75
C ILE A 347 11.66 -6.24 0.04
N ALA A 348 10.97 -7.27 0.52
CA ALA A 348 11.61 -8.41 1.17
C ALA A 348 12.54 -9.19 0.22
N LEU A 349 12.16 -9.35 -1.06
CA LEU A 349 13.02 -9.96 -2.07
C LEU A 349 14.25 -9.11 -2.33
N LEU A 350 14.07 -7.80 -2.51
CA LEU A 350 15.17 -6.85 -2.69
C LEU A 350 16.15 -6.87 -1.51
N ASP A 351 15.63 -6.84 -0.27
CA ASP A 351 16.44 -6.89 0.95
C ASP A 351 17.31 -8.16 1.01
N ARG A 352 16.76 -9.32 0.62
CA ARG A 352 17.52 -10.58 0.54
C ARG A 352 18.65 -10.52 -0.48
N HIS A 353 18.40 -9.98 -1.68
CA HIS A 353 19.42 -9.88 -2.73
C HIS A 353 20.53 -8.90 -2.38
N LEU A 354 20.19 -7.74 -1.81
CA LEU A 354 21.18 -6.80 -1.29
C LEU A 354 22.01 -7.47 -0.20
N SER A 355 21.35 -8.16 0.72
CA SER A 355 21.96 -8.80 1.89
C SER A 355 22.91 -9.95 1.59
N ALA A 356 22.69 -10.69 0.51
CA ALA A 356 23.47 -11.87 0.13
C ALA A 356 24.83 -11.53 -0.49
N ALA A 357 24.99 -10.32 -1.00
CA ALA A 357 26.19 -9.91 -1.70
C ALA A 357 27.22 -9.27 -0.77
N SER A 358 28.49 -9.59 -1.00
CA SER A 358 29.62 -8.99 -0.30
C SER A 358 29.88 -7.58 -0.83
N GLY A 359 29.91 -6.60 0.06
CA GLY A 359 30.22 -5.21 -0.28
C GLY A 359 31.27 -4.61 0.66
N GLU A 360 31.72 -3.40 0.31
CA GLU A 360 32.55 -2.61 1.20
C GLU A 360 31.81 -2.40 2.53
N THR A 361 32.56 -2.53 3.63
CA THR A 361 32.00 -2.52 4.97
C THR A 361 32.78 -1.54 5.84
N ARG A 362 32.08 -0.53 6.38
CA ARG A 362 32.64 0.39 7.37
C ARG A 362 32.36 -0.16 8.77
N ARG A 363 33.40 -0.27 9.60
CA ARG A 363 33.27 -0.79 10.97
C ARG A 363 33.36 0.35 11.97
N PHE A 364 32.47 0.31 12.95
CA PHE A 364 32.43 1.24 14.07
C PHE A 364 32.53 0.47 15.37
N GLU A 365 33.29 1.03 16.30
CA GLU A 365 33.40 0.54 17.66
C GLU A 365 33.19 1.69 18.63
N SER A 366 32.53 1.43 19.75
CA SER A 366 32.40 2.38 20.85
C SER A 366 32.36 1.67 22.20
N ALA A 367 33.11 2.20 23.17
CA ALA A 367 33.10 1.68 24.53
C ALA A 367 31.77 1.99 25.21
N CYS A 368 31.30 1.06 26.03
CA CYS A 368 29.99 1.08 26.64
C CYS A 368 30.09 1.33 28.15
N LEU A 369 29.11 2.10 28.64
CA LEU A 369 28.70 2.07 30.03
C LEU A 369 27.44 1.23 30.10
N SER A 370 27.43 0.21 30.94
CA SER A 370 26.29 -0.69 31.07
C SER A 370 25.94 -0.95 32.53
N LYS A 371 24.72 -1.44 32.74
CA LYS A 371 24.23 -1.89 34.03
C LYS A 371 23.38 -3.13 33.81
N THR A 372 23.73 -4.19 34.51
CA THR A 372 22.94 -5.42 34.55
C THR A 372 21.96 -5.40 35.72
N VAL A 373 20.70 -5.76 35.47
CA VAL A 373 19.61 -5.80 36.46
C VAL A 373 18.89 -7.15 36.38
N ALA A 374 18.83 -7.88 37.49
CA ALA A 374 18.04 -9.10 37.58
C ALA A 374 16.54 -8.77 37.47
N ARG A 375 15.81 -9.48 36.60
CA ARG A 375 14.37 -9.31 36.37
C ARG A 375 13.50 -10.37 37.05
N GLY A 376 14.12 -11.28 37.81
CA GLY A 376 13.47 -12.40 38.51
C GLY A 376 13.55 -13.70 37.70
N GLY A 377 13.63 -14.83 38.40
CA GLY A 377 13.96 -16.12 37.77
C GLY A 377 15.38 -16.13 37.23
N ASP A 378 15.56 -16.67 36.03
CA ASP A 378 16.81 -16.71 35.27
C ASP A 378 16.96 -15.54 34.27
N ARG A 379 16.13 -14.49 34.42
CA ARG A 379 16.10 -13.33 33.52
C ARG A 379 17.01 -12.20 33.99
N SER A 380 17.80 -11.66 33.07
CA SER A 380 18.67 -10.51 33.30
C SER A 380 18.50 -9.47 32.21
N GLU A 381 18.33 -8.20 32.58
CA GLU A 381 18.34 -7.08 31.65
C GLU A 381 19.71 -6.40 31.67
N ILE A 382 20.33 -6.28 30.51
CA ILE A 382 21.55 -5.50 30.30
C ILE A 382 21.12 -4.21 29.61
N ARG A 383 21.29 -3.07 30.28
CA ARG A 383 21.09 -1.75 29.69
C ARG A 383 22.43 -1.12 29.40
N PHE A 384 22.62 -0.59 28.19
CA PHE A 384 23.91 -0.09 27.73
C PHE A 384 23.77 1.25 27.00
N THR A 385 24.83 2.04 27.11
CA THR A 385 25.05 3.28 26.36
C THR A 385 26.51 3.32 25.92
N CYS A 386 26.75 3.29 24.61
CA CYS A 386 28.09 3.31 24.02
C CYS A 386 28.21 4.57 23.17
N ALA A 387 29.03 5.52 23.62
CA ALA A 387 29.08 6.87 23.03
C ALA A 387 30.48 7.51 23.09
N THR A 388 31.53 6.72 23.28
CA THR A 388 32.92 7.23 23.27
C THR A 388 33.42 7.57 21.87
N ASN A 389 32.77 7.08 20.82
CA ASN A 389 33.10 7.37 19.44
C ASN A 389 32.20 8.52 18.94
N PRO A 390 32.73 9.68 18.55
CA PRO A 390 31.90 10.79 18.07
C PRO A 390 31.20 10.48 16.74
N ALA A 391 31.68 9.50 15.97
CA ALA A 391 31.07 9.09 14.72
C ALA A 391 30.02 7.98 14.87
N PHE A 392 29.91 7.37 16.05
CA PHE A 392 28.98 6.26 16.31
C PHE A 392 28.57 6.22 17.78
N SER A 393 27.27 6.29 18.03
CA SER A 393 26.70 6.04 19.35
C SER A 393 25.48 5.14 19.30
N ILE A 394 25.30 4.36 20.35
CA ILE A 394 24.17 3.44 20.48
C ILE A 394 23.76 3.30 21.94
N SER A 395 22.45 3.24 22.18
CA SER A 395 21.88 2.95 23.48
C SER A 395 20.70 2.00 23.36
N GLY A 396 20.48 1.20 24.39
CA GLY A 396 19.37 0.26 24.40
C GLY A 396 19.41 -0.68 25.58
N PHE A 397 18.59 -1.71 25.48
CA PHE A 397 18.59 -2.82 26.42
C PHE A 397 18.33 -4.14 25.71
N VAL A 398 18.80 -5.20 26.35
CA VAL A 398 18.55 -6.58 25.97
C VAL A 398 18.22 -7.36 27.23
N VAL A 399 17.27 -8.28 27.14
CA VAL A 399 16.96 -9.21 28.21
C VAL A 399 17.33 -10.61 27.76
N THR A 400 18.04 -11.29 28.63
CA THR A 400 18.43 -12.69 28.47
C THR A 400 17.63 -13.56 29.42
N ALA A 401 17.34 -14.79 29.00
CA ALA A 401 16.65 -15.81 29.78
C ALA A 401 17.21 -17.18 29.37
N GLY A 402 17.52 -18.05 30.33
CA GLY A 402 18.02 -19.40 30.05
C GLY A 402 19.28 -19.46 29.16
N GLY A 403 20.11 -18.41 29.17
CA GLY A 403 21.30 -18.32 28.30
C GLY A 403 21.00 -17.93 26.84
N ALA A 404 19.79 -17.47 26.53
CA ALA A 404 19.41 -16.95 25.22
C ALA A 404 18.90 -15.51 25.32
N VAL A 405 18.84 -14.81 24.18
CA VAL A 405 18.14 -13.52 24.08
C VAL A 405 16.64 -13.77 24.09
N SER A 406 15.88 -13.08 24.94
CA SER A 406 14.42 -13.22 24.99
C SER A 406 13.69 -12.01 24.42
N GLU A 407 14.24 -10.81 24.63
CA GLU A 407 13.67 -9.55 24.15
C GLU A 407 14.76 -8.47 24.14
N GLY A 408 14.50 -7.36 23.45
CA GLY A 408 15.38 -6.21 23.50
C GLY A 408 14.96 -5.12 22.52
N ARG A 409 15.55 -3.94 22.70
CA ARG A 409 15.33 -2.79 21.82
C ARG A 409 16.53 -1.87 21.85
N ILE A 410 16.88 -1.33 20.69
CA ILE A 410 17.79 -0.19 20.59
C ILE A 410 16.96 1.08 20.72
N ASP A 411 17.27 1.89 21.73
CA ASP A 411 16.63 3.18 21.97
C ASP A 411 16.98 4.16 20.86
N THR A 412 18.28 4.37 20.67
CA THR A 412 18.84 5.26 19.66
C THR A 412 20.14 4.66 19.11
N LEU A 413 20.31 4.76 17.80
CA LEU A 413 21.55 4.46 17.09
C LEU A 413 21.84 5.64 16.17
N ALA A 414 23.00 6.28 16.35
CA ALA A 414 23.44 7.40 15.54
C ALA A 414 24.79 7.10 14.89
N VAL A 415 24.88 7.38 13.60
CA VAL A 415 26.10 7.36 12.79
C VAL A 415 26.29 8.76 12.23
N ALA A 416 27.52 9.28 12.23
CA ALA A 416 27.79 10.61 11.70
C ALA A 416 27.33 10.74 10.23
N GLY A 417 26.60 11.82 9.93
CA GLY A 417 26.05 12.09 8.59
C GLY A 417 24.72 11.40 8.29
N GLU A 418 24.18 10.60 9.21
CA GLU A 418 22.92 9.87 9.03
C GLU A 418 21.84 10.37 10.00
N THR A 419 20.57 10.17 9.62
CA THR A 419 19.45 10.39 10.53
C THR A 419 19.46 9.30 11.63
N PRO A 420 19.41 9.65 12.92
CA PRO A 420 19.40 8.66 14.00
C PRO A 420 18.23 7.68 13.88
N LEU A 421 18.53 6.38 14.04
CA LEU A 421 17.53 5.34 14.10
C LEU A 421 17.03 5.22 15.53
N ASN A 422 15.72 5.16 15.72
CA ASN A 422 15.12 5.06 17.04
C ASN A 422 14.21 3.85 17.12
N ARG A 423 14.18 3.21 18.31
CA ARG A 423 13.29 2.08 18.62
C ARG A 423 13.45 0.89 17.67
N LEU A 424 14.67 0.56 17.27
CA LEU A 424 14.92 -0.67 16.50
C LEU A 424 14.63 -1.88 17.38
N LYS A 425 13.95 -2.88 16.82
CA LYS A 425 13.67 -4.14 17.52
C LYS A 425 14.90 -5.03 17.45
N ILE A 426 15.10 -5.83 18.49
CA ILE A 426 16.04 -6.95 18.48
C ILE A 426 15.22 -8.20 18.16
N ASP A 427 15.65 -8.96 17.16
CA ASP A 427 15.08 -10.25 16.80
C ASP A 427 15.74 -11.36 17.64
N PRO A 428 15.03 -11.96 18.62
CA PRO A 428 15.61 -12.96 19.51
C PRO A 428 16.03 -14.23 18.77
N ASP A 429 15.27 -14.65 17.76
CA ASP A 429 15.49 -15.91 17.03
C ASP A 429 16.74 -15.87 16.14
N ARG A 430 17.19 -14.65 15.83
CA ARG A 430 18.42 -14.37 15.06
C ARG A 430 19.55 -13.79 15.90
N SER A 431 19.37 -13.71 17.21
CA SER A 431 20.39 -13.23 18.15
C SER A 431 21.02 -14.40 18.88
N ALA A 432 22.28 -14.25 19.30
CA ALA A 432 23.04 -15.32 19.90
C ALA A 432 23.95 -14.83 21.03
N ILE A 433 24.20 -15.72 21.98
CA ILE A 433 25.18 -15.54 23.05
C ILE A 433 26.26 -16.60 22.84
N ASP A 434 27.49 -16.17 22.59
CA ASP A 434 28.66 -17.05 22.46
C ASP A 434 29.77 -16.58 23.40
N GLY A 435 29.96 -17.30 24.49
CA GLY A 435 30.89 -16.95 25.55
C GLY A 435 30.62 -15.55 26.12
N ARG A 436 31.52 -14.60 25.82
CA ARG A 436 31.44 -13.19 26.25
C ARG A 436 31.02 -12.23 25.14
N THR A 437 30.46 -12.76 24.06
CA THR A 437 29.96 -11.98 22.93
C THR A 437 28.46 -12.18 22.80
N LEU A 438 27.74 -11.07 22.76
CA LEU A 438 26.32 -11.04 22.48
C LEU A 438 26.10 -10.42 21.09
N THR A 439 25.57 -11.21 20.16
CA THR A 439 25.27 -10.79 18.79
C THR A 439 23.78 -10.56 18.65
N LEU A 440 23.38 -9.33 18.32
CA LEU A 440 22.00 -8.87 18.30
C LEU A 440 21.56 -8.53 16.87
N ALA A 441 20.60 -9.29 16.35
CA ALA A 441 20.00 -9.00 15.06
C ALA A 441 19.06 -7.80 15.17
N LEU A 442 19.42 -6.70 14.51
CA LEU A 442 18.64 -5.47 14.49
C LEU A 442 17.63 -5.51 13.35
N VAL A 443 16.34 -5.35 13.68
CA VAL A 443 15.26 -5.32 12.69
C VAL A 443 14.38 -4.09 12.84
N GLN A 444 13.80 -3.68 11.72
CA GLN A 444 12.87 -2.56 11.65
C GLN A 444 11.44 -3.00 12.04
N ALA A 445 10.52 -2.04 12.07
CA ALA A 445 9.12 -2.32 12.41
C ALA A 445 8.45 -3.31 11.43
N ASN A 446 8.85 -3.29 10.15
CA ASN A 446 8.39 -4.20 9.10
C ASN A 446 9.12 -5.56 9.09
N GLY A 447 10.02 -5.82 10.05
CA GLY A 447 10.77 -7.08 10.17
C GLY A 447 12.01 -7.19 9.26
N LEU A 448 12.28 -6.21 8.40
CA LEU A 448 13.49 -6.18 7.57
C LEU A 448 14.73 -5.81 8.38
N GLY A 449 15.91 -6.09 7.82
CA GLY A 449 17.18 -5.68 8.43
C GLY A 449 17.26 -4.17 8.68
N ALA A 450 17.86 -3.76 9.79
CA ALA A 450 18.04 -2.35 10.10
C ALA A 450 18.90 -1.65 9.04
N ARG A 451 18.44 -0.46 8.60
CA ARG A 451 19.09 0.36 7.57
C ARG A 451 19.15 1.82 7.98
N LEU A 452 20.20 2.51 7.55
CA LEU A 452 20.40 3.95 7.70
C LEU A 452 19.56 4.74 6.68
N SER A 453 19.53 6.08 6.81
CA SER A 453 18.81 6.96 5.87
C SER A 453 19.38 6.91 4.45
N SER A 454 20.67 6.61 4.30
CA SER A 454 21.32 6.34 3.01
C SER A 454 20.85 5.06 2.31
N GLY A 455 20.17 4.15 3.03
CA GLY A 455 19.83 2.80 2.56
C GLY A 455 20.83 1.72 2.96
N ASP A 456 21.97 2.10 3.54
CA ASP A 456 23.01 1.18 3.98
C ASP A 456 22.50 0.24 5.09
N ARG A 457 22.89 -1.03 4.99
CA ARG A 457 22.48 -2.07 5.94
C ARG A 457 23.40 -2.11 7.14
N LEU A 458 22.81 -2.24 8.32
CA LEU A 458 23.53 -2.52 9.54
C LEU A 458 23.73 -4.03 9.71
N SER A 459 24.94 -4.43 10.09
CA SER A 459 25.20 -5.78 10.58
C SER A 459 24.46 -6.03 11.90
N PRO A 460 24.38 -7.29 12.36
CA PRO A 460 24.11 -7.55 13.77
C PRO A 460 25.05 -6.72 14.65
N LEU A 461 24.53 -6.21 15.76
CA LEU A 461 25.31 -5.49 16.77
C LEU A 461 26.02 -6.52 17.64
N GLU A 462 27.33 -6.40 17.77
CA GLU A 462 28.11 -7.22 18.69
C GLU A 462 28.41 -6.44 19.96
N LEU A 463 28.02 -6.97 21.11
CA LEU A 463 28.38 -6.46 22.42
C LEU A 463 29.40 -7.40 23.06
N ALA A 464 30.58 -6.88 23.37
CA ALA A 464 31.55 -7.57 24.23
C ALA A 464 31.14 -7.37 25.69
N LEU A 465 31.18 -8.44 26.47
CA LEU A 465 30.73 -8.49 27.86
C LEU A 465 31.91 -8.79 28.79
N ASP A 466 31.95 -8.12 29.94
CA ASP A 466 32.79 -8.49 31.08
C ASP A 466 31.95 -9.02 32.24
N GLU A 467 32.60 -9.63 33.24
CA GLU A 467 31.95 -10.10 34.46
C GLU A 467 31.29 -8.91 35.21
N PRO A 468 30.01 -9.00 35.65
CA PRO A 468 29.08 -10.13 35.57
C PRO A 468 28.00 -9.91 34.50
N TRP A 469 28.37 -9.83 33.22
CA TRP A 469 27.54 -9.52 32.03
C TRP A 469 27.37 -8.03 31.70
N ASP A 470 28.32 -7.20 32.10
CA ASP A 470 28.33 -5.78 31.73
C ASP A 470 28.92 -5.60 30.33
N ALA A 471 28.15 -5.03 29.41
CA ALA A 471 28.62 -4.65 28.08
C ALA A 471 29.70 -3.57 28.18
N THR A 472 30.86 -3.81 27.58
CA THR A 472 32.03 -2.92 27.61
C THR A 472 32.40 -2.33 26.25
N MET A 473 32.00 -2.98 25.16
CA MET A 473 32.25 -2.52 23.80
C MET A 473 31.10 -2.92 22.89
N ALA A 474 30.69 -1.99 22.03
CA ALA A 474 29.77 -2.24 20.93
C ALA A 474 30.52 -2.19 19.60
N ARG A 475 30.29 -3.17 18.73
CA ARG A 475 30.78 -3.19 17.34
C ARG A 475 29.64 -3.34 16.37
N ILE A 476 29.71 -2.60 15.28
CA ILE A 476 28.76 -2.71 14.18
C ILE A 476 29.46 -2.46 12.85
N ALA A 477 29.00 -3.14 11.82
CA ALA A 477 29.40 -2.96 10.44
C ALA A 477 28.26 -2.32 9.65
N ILE A 478 28.63 -1.46 8.69
CA ILE A 478 27.71 -0.82 7.77
C ILE A 478 28.09 -1.27 6.36
N HIS A 479 27.14 -1.91 5.69
CA HIS A 479 27.28 -2.41 4.32
C HIS A 479 26.69 -1.39 3.35
N ASP A 480 27.46 -1.06 2.30
CA ASP A 480 27.11 -0.08 1.27
C ASP A 480 26.06 -0.61 0.26
N ASP A 481 24.92 -1.03 0.80
CA ASP A 481 23.78 -1.47 -0.01
C ASP A 481 23.12 -0.30 -0.74
N GLY A 482 23.21 0.92 -0.17
CA GLY A 482 22.64 2.13 -0.76
C GLY A 482 23.29 2.48 -2.09
N ALA A 483 24.63 2.59 -2.14
CA ALA A 483 25.32 2.89 -3.40
C ALA A 483 25.17 1.77 -4.42
N ARG A 484 25.14 0.51 -3.99
CA ARG A 484 24.91 -0.64 -4.87
C ARG A 484 23.55 -0.59 -5.55
N LEU A 485 22.50 -0.27 -4.81
CA LEU A 485 21.16 -0.08 -5.38
C LEU A 485 21.14 1.09 -6.37
N SER A 486 21.73 2.23 -6.00
CA SER A 486 21.85 3.39 -6.89
C SER A 486 22.60 3.06 -8.19
N ALA A 487 23.73 2.35 -8.11
CA ALA A 487 24.51 1.94 -9.27
C ALA A 487 23.72 0.97 -10.18
N ALA A 488 22.98 0.02 -9.60
CA ALA A 488 22.13 -0.88 -10.36
C ALA A 488 21.03 -0.12 -11.11
N LEU A 489 20.39 0.86 -10.47
CA LEU A 489 19.35 1.69 -11.08
C LEU A 489 19.90 2.61 -12.18
N ALA A 490 21.06 3.23 -11.96
CA ALA A 490 21.74 4.04 -12.97
C ALA A 490 22.07 3.20 -14.21
N GLY A 491 22.64 2.00 -14.03
CA GLY A 491 22.92 1.09 -15.14
C GLY A 491 21.68 0.53 -15.84
N LEU A 492 20.50 0.57 -15.20
CA LEU A 492 19.22 0.29 -15.86
C LEU A 492 18.72 1.49 -16.68
N ALA A 493 18.90 2.72 -16.19
CA ALA A 493 18.48 3.93 -16.88
C ALA A 493 19.23 4.16 -18.21
N GLU A 494 20.51 3.76 -18.27
CA GLU A 494 21.35 3.92 -19.47
C GLU A 494 21.04 2.92 -20.60
N ARG A 495 20.16 1.95 -20.38
CA ARG A 495 19.83 0.94 -21.39
C ARG A 495 18.88 1.53 -22.45
N PRO A 496 19.08 1.25 -23.75
CA PRO A 496 18.19 1.71 -24.82
C PRO A 496 16.71 1.30 -24.60
N ASP A 497 16.49 0.07 -24.12
CA ASP A 497 15.15 -0.45 -23.81
C ASP A 497 14.87 -0.41 -22.29
N SER A 498 15.27 0.67 -21.63
CA SER A 498 15.17 0.78 -20.18
C SER A 498 13.75 0.54 -19.67
N VAL A 499 13.63 -0.28 -18.63
CA VAL A 499 12.37 -0.43 -17.88
C VAL A 499 11.96 0.87 -17.17
N LEU A 500 12.88 1.83 -17.05
CA LEU A 500 12.69 3.16 -16.45
C LEU A 500 12.44 4.25 -17.50
N ALA A 501 12.30 3.90 -18.79
CA ALA A 501 11.87 4.85 -19.81
C ALA A 501 10.46 5.40 -19.50
N HIS A 502 10.09 6.51 -20.14
CA HIS A 502 8.78 7.14 -19.99
C HIS A 502 7.65 6.12 -20.23
N GLY A 503 6.70 6.05 -19.29
CA GLY A 503 5.55 5.15 -19.38
C GLY A 503 5.02 4.73 -18.00
N PRO A 504 4.03 3.82 -17.97
CA PRO A 504 3.43 3.35 -16.74
C PRO A 504 4.42 2.58 -15.85
N PHE A 505 4.18 2.58 -14.53
CA PHE A 505 5.00 1.82 -13.59
C PHE A 505 4.79 0.31 -13.75
N ARG A 506 5.69 -0.35 -14.48
CA ARG A 506 5.65 -1.80 -14.74
C ARG A 506 6.31 -2.59 -13.60
N ARG A 507 5.66 -2.63 -12.43
CA ARG A 507 6.16 -3.26 -11.19
C ARG A 507 7.02 -4.51 -11.42
N ARG A 508 6.45 -5.56 -12.02
CA ARG A 508 7.17 -6.84 -12.21
C ARG A 508 8.43 -6.70 -13.08
N ALA A 509 8.35 -5.96 -14.18
CA ALA A 509 9.48 -5.76 -15.08
C ALA A 509 10.58 -4.95 -14.40
N ILE A 510 10.21 -3.88 -13.69
CA ILE A 510 11.13 -3.03 -12.94
C ILE A 510 11.82 -3.84 -11.83
N MET A 511 11.06 -4.51 -10.97
CA MET A 511 11.64 -5.30 -9.87
C MET A 511 12.53 -6.43 -10.38
N SER A 512 12.11 -7.16 -11.42
CA SER A 512 12.93 -8.22 -12.02
C SER A 512 14.24 -7.69 -12.60
N ALA A 513 14.20 -6.53 -13.27
CA ALA A 513 15.39 -5.90 -13.82
C ALA A 513 16.36 -5.43 -12.73
N ILE A 514 15.87 -4.91 -11.61
CA ILE A 514 16.69 -4.52 -10.46
C ILE A 514 17.38 -5.74 -9.85
N ILE A 515 16.63 -6.82 -9.60
CA ILE A 515 17.20 -8.05 -9.05
C ILE A 515 18.27 -8.63 -9.98
N ALA A 516 18.01 -8.66 -11.30
CA ALA A 516 18.99 -9.11 -12.29
C ALA A 516 20.24 -8.22 -12.32
N ALA A 517 20.09 -6.90 -12.23
CA ALA A 517 21.20 -5.96 -12.19
C ALA A 517 22.07 -6.14 -10.93
N LEU A 518 21.44 -6.40 -9.77
CA LEU A 518 22.15 -6.66 -8.52
C LEU A 518 22.90 -8.00 -8.53
N ALA A 519 22.39 -9.00 -9.25
CA ALA A 519 23.02 -10.31 -9.39
C ALA A 519 24.19 -10.33 -10.40
N GLY A 520 24.12 -9.52 -11.45
CA GLY A 520 25.17 -9.46 -12.49
C GLY A 520 26.41 -8.63 -12.12
N GLY A 521 26.43 -8.02 -10.93
CA GLY A 521 27.55 -7.20 -10.44
C GLY A 521 28.54 -7.95 -9.54
N THR A 522 28.49 -9.29 -9.48
CA THR A 522 29.43 -10.14 -8.74
C THR A 522 30.57 -10.64 -9.61
#